data_AF-V5IAN9-F1
#
_entry.id   AF-V5IAN9-F1
#
_cell.length_a   1.000
_cell.length_b   1.000
_cell.length_c   1.000
_cell.angle_alpha   90.00
_cell.angle_beta   90.00
_cell.angle_gamma   90.00
#
_symmetry.space_group_name_H-M   'P 1'
#
loop_
_entity.id
_entity.type
_entity.pdbx_description
1 polymer ?
#
loop_
_entity_poly.entity_id
_entity_poly.type
_entity_poly.pdbx_seq_one_letter_code
_entity_poly.pdbx_strand_id
1 'polypeptide(L)'
;KCVERLGEKEDRLMRLEKAINPLLDDNDQVALTFILECVVNTKLKTMSESWPFLKPVNKKLVKDYYSIVKRPMDLETVSKKIAAHKYHSRHEFLADIEQILE
;
A
#
# COMPACT_ATOMS: atom_id res chain seq x y z
N LYS A 1 -29.11 8.40 13.80
CA LYS A 1 -29.18 9.63 14.63
C LYS A 1 -27.84 10.08 15.23
N CYS A 2 -27.07 9.28 15.99
CA CYS A 2 -25.77 9.74 16.52
C CYS A 2 -24.65 9.69 15.46
N VAL A 3 -24.57 8.60 14.71
CA VAL A 3 -23.56 8.37 13.66
C VAL A 3 -23.69 9.38 12.52
N GLU A 4 -24.91 9.63 12.04
CA GLU A 4 -25.18 10.64 10.99
C GLU A 4 -24.75 12.04 11.43
N ARG A 5 -25.05 12.43 12.67
CA ARG A 5 -24.62 13.72 13.24
C ARG A 5 -23.10 13.82 13.46
N LEU A 6 -22.40 12.70 13.58
CA LEU A 6 -20.93 12.68 13.61
C LEU A 6 -20.39 12.92 12.20
N GLY A 7 -20.91 12.21 11.21
CA GLY A 7 -20.56 12.42 9.80
C GLY A 7 -20.82 13.85 9.32
N GLU A 8 -21.98 14.44 9.65
CA GLU A 8 -22.29 15.84 9.31
C GLU A 8 -21.29 16.85 9.92
N LYS A 9 -20.74 16.55 11.10
CA LYS A 9 -19.75 17.40 11.76
C LYS A 9 -18.37 17.22 11.14
N GLU A 10 -18.00 16.00 10.77
CA GLU A 10 -16.77 15.69 10.05
C GLU A 10 -16.73 16.39 8.68
N ASP A 11 -17.81 16.31 7.91
CA ASP A 11 -17.96 16.99 6.62
C ASP A 11 -17.80 18.51 6.75
N ARG A 12 -18.38 19.08 7.82
CA ARG A 12 -18.30 20.51 8.08
C ARG A 12 -16.90 20.93 8.51
N LEU A 13 -16.20 20.08 9.27
CA LEU A 13 -14.83 20.33 9.69
C LEU A 13 -13.87 20.29 8.49
N MET A 14 -13.97 19.27 7.64
CA MET A 14 -13.19 19.15 6.39
C MET A 14 -13.34 20.38 5.50
N ARG A 15 -14.58 20.87 5.31
CA ARG A 15 -14.84 22.08 4.51
C ARG A 15 -14.21 23.34 5.11
N LEU A 16 -14.20 23.44 6.43
CA LEU A 16 -13.64 24.59 7.14
C LEU A 16 -12.11 24.57 7.08
N GLU A 17 -11.49 23.40 7.23
CA GLU A 17 -10.03 23.20 7.13
C GLU A 17 -9.51 23.58 5.74
N LYS A 18 -10.19 23.12 4.69
CA LYS A 18 -9.89 23.45 3.29
C LYS A 18 -10.04 24.94 2.94
N ALA A 19 -10.98 25.62 3.60
CA ALA A 19 -11.19 27.06 3.42
C ALA A 19 -10.10 27.90 4.12
N ILE A 20 -9.54 27.41 5.23
CA ILE A 20 -8.48 28.08 6.00
C ILE A 20 -7.13 27.89 5.32
N ASN A 21 -6.84 26.70 4.78
CA ASN A 21 -5.64 26.45 4.01
C ASN A 21 -6.00 25.65 2.74
N PRO A 22 -6.12 26.33 1.58
CA PRO A 22 -6.44 25.68 0.30
C PRO A 22 -5.37 24.70 -0.19
N LEU A 23 -4.17 24.75 0.41
CA LEU A 23 -3.03 23.86 0.18
C LEU A 23 -2.88 22.79 1.28
N LEU A 24 -3.83 22.72 2.23
CA LEU A 24 -3.94 21.58 3.14
C LEU A 24 -4.37 20.40 2.26
N ASP A 25 -3.38 19.65 1.80
CA ASP A 25 -3.60 18.50 0.96
C ASP A 25 -4.51 17.53 1.74
N ASP A 26 -5.71 17.25 1.23
CA ASP A 26 -6.66 16.24 1.73
C ASP A 26 -6.08 14.82 1.57
N ASN A 27 -4.77 14.64 1.72
CA ASN A 27 -4.07 13.50 1.16
C ASN A 27 -3.93 12.40 2.21
N ASP A 28 -5.09 11.92 2.69
CA ASP A 28 -5.24 10.61 3.32
C ASP A 28 -4.48 9.53 2.53
N GLN A 29 -4.41 9.72 1.20
CA GLN A 29 -3.60 8.92 0.30
C GLN A 29 -2.08 9.02 0.55
N VAL A 30 -1.53 10.19 0.82
CA VAL A 30 -0.10 10.35 1.15
C VAL A 30 0.19 9.77 2.53
N ALA A 31 -0.70 9.99 3.50
CA ALA A 31 -0.58 9.38 4.82
C ALA A 31 -0.59 7.84 4.73
N LEU A 32 -1.52 7.27 3.96
CA LEU A 32 -1.59 5.85 3.68
C LEU A 32 -0.31 5.36 2.98
N THR A 33 0.13 6.04 1.91
CA THR A 33 1.37 5.71 1.19
C THR A 33 2.57 5.67 2.14
N PHE A 34 2.71 6.67 3.02
CA PHE A 34 3.79 6.72 4.01
C PHE A 34 3.71 5.55 5.00
N ILE A 35 2.53 5.25 5.55
CA ILE A 35 2.34 4.13 6.48
C ILE A 35 2.70 2.80 5.80
N LEU A 36 2.24 2.56 4.57
CA LEU A 36 2.54 1.35 3.82
C LEU A 36 4.04 1.23 3.53
N GLU A 37 4.69 2.33 3.14
CA GLU A 37 6.14 2.37 2.92
C GLU A 37 6.92 2.02 4.19
N CYS A 38 6.53 2.60 5.33
CA CYS A 38 7.11 2.27 6.63
C CYS A 38 6.96 0.77 6.94
N VAL A 39 5.78 0.19 6.75
CA VAL A 39 5.55 -1.25 6.99
C VAL A 39 6.47 -2.11 6.11
N VAL A 40 6.55 -1.82 4.81
CA VAL A 40 7.40 -2.58 3.89
C VAL A 40 8.88 -2.47 4.29
N ASN A 41 9.37 -1.26 4.55
CA ASN A 41 10.80 -1.04 4.78
C ASN A 41 11.27 -1.40 6.20
N THR A 42 10.41 -1.28 7.22
CA THR A 42 10.81 -1.53 8.63
C THR A 42 10.42 -2.90 9.14
N LYS A 43 9.41 -3.56 8.54
CA LYS A 43 8.93 -4.87 8.96
C LYS A 43 9.17 -5.95 7.93
N LEU A 44 8.74 -5.78 6.68
CA LEU A 44 8.78 -6.88 5.71
C LEU A 44 10.19 -7.13 5.18
N LYS A 45 10.89 -6.07 4.74
CA LYS A 45 12.26 -6.19 4.19
C LYS A 45 13.33 -6.49 5.24
N THR A 46 13.01 -6.35 6.53
CA THR A 46 13.97 -6.57 7.63
C THR A 46 13.91 -7.99 8.18
N MET A 47 12.93 -8.80 7.78
CA MET A 47 12.86 -10.22 8.15
C MET A 47 14.03 -10.99 7.51
N SER A 48 14.64 -11.90 8.26
CA SER A 48 15.76 -12.74 7.81
C SER A 48 15.40 -13.59 6.59
N GLU A 49 14.15 -14.00 6.48
CA GLU A 49 13.64 -14.86 5.43
C GLU A 49 13.14 -14.07 4.20
N SER A 50 13.20 -12.73 4.23
CA SER A 50 12.61 -11.89 3.17
C SER A 50 13.41 -11.87 1.86
N TRP A 51 14.68 -12.30 1.88
CA TRP A 51 15.62 -12.16 0.77
C TRP A 51 15.13 -12.69 -0.59
N PRO A 52 14.39 -13.83 -0.71
CA PRO A 52 13.89 -14.32 -1.99
C PRO A 52 12.78 -13.44 -2.58
N PHE A 53 12.10 -12.67 -1.73
CA PHE A 53 10.90 -11.88 -2.06
C PHE A 53 11.21 -10.40 -2.26
N LEU A 54 12.47 -9.97 -2.07
CA LEU A 54 12.87 -8.57 -2.20
C LEU A 54 12.76 -8.04 -3.63
N LYS A 55 12.84 -8.91 -4.64
CA LYS A 55 12.84 -8.57 -6.06
C LYS A 55 12.03 -9.61 -6.85
N PRO A 56 11.58 -9.28 -8.08
CA PRO A 56 10.93 -10.25 -8.94
C PRO A 56 11.84 -11.47 -9.19
N VAL A 57 11.26 -12.67 -9.21
CA VAL A 57 12.01 -13.91 -9.46
C VAL A 57 12.70 -13.87 -10.82
N ASN A 58 13.99 -14.15 -10.86
CA ASN A 58 14.72 -14.13 -12.12
C ASN A 58 14.41 -15.39 -12.96
N LYS A 59 13.69 -15.22 -14.07
CA LYS A 59 13.34 -16.30 -15.02
C LYS A 59 14.54 -17.11 -15.54
N LYS A 60 15.74 -16.52 -15.60
CA LYS A 60 16.94 -17.24 -16.05
C LYS A 60 17.44 -18.23 -14.99
N LEU A 61 17.22 -17.91 -13.71
CA LEU A 61 17.63 -18.74 -12.57
C LEU A 61 16.54 -19.78 -12.24
N VAL A 62 15.26 -19.38 -12.27
CA VAL A 62 14.11 -20.25 -12.02
C VAL A 62 13.25 -20.30 -13.27
N LYS A 63 13.49 -21.31 -14.13
CA LYS A 63 12.99 -21.35 -15.50
C LYS A 63 11.47 -21.54 -15.60
N ASP A 64 10.89 -22.32 -14.71
CA ASP A 64 9.50 -22.72 -14.66
C ASP A 64 8.60 -21.79 -13.85
N TYR A 65 9.18 -20.87 -13.06
CA TYR A 65 8.45 -19.99 -12.14
C TYR A 65 7.23 -19.32 -12.79
N TYR A 66 7.43 -18.55 -13.86
CA TYR A 66 6.34 -17.82 -14.54
C TYR A 66 5.40 -18.72 -15.36
N SER A 67 5.71 -20.01 -15.51
CA SER A 67 4.79 -20.98 -16.09
C SER A 67 3.83 -21.55 -15.04
N ILE A 68 4.23 -21.56 -13.77
CA ILE A 68 3.45 -22.06 -12.63
C ILE A 68 2.73 -20.90 -11.94
N VAL A 69 3.48 -19.88 -11.50
CA VAL A 69 2.97 -18.69 -10.82
C VAL A 69 2.42 -17.70 -11.85
N LYS A 70 1.08 -17.64 -11.94
CA LYS A 70 0.38 -16.84 -12.95
C LYS A 70 0.32 -15.35 -12.63
N ARG A 71 0.31 -15.00 -11.35
CA ARG A 71 0.30 -13.62 -10.85
C ARG A 71 1.51 -13.45 -9.92
N PRO A 72 2.71 -13.20 -10.45
CA PRO A 72 3.90 -13.00 -9.63
C PRO A 72 3.77 -11.69 -8.82
N MET A 73 4.28 -11.69 -7.59
CA MET A 73 4.40 -10.50 -6.74
C MET A 73 5.69 -10.54 -5.93
N ASP A 74 6.20 -9.37 -5.57
CA ASP A 74 7.44 -9.20 -4.79
C ASP A 74 7.46 -7.81 -4.10
N LEU A 75 8.33 -7.64 -3.10
CA LEU A 75 8.39 -6.43 -2.28
C LEU A 75 8.91 -5.19 -3.04
N GLU A 76 9.67 -5.35 -4.12
CA GLU A 76 10.06 -4.22 -4.99
C GLU A 76 8.86 -3.75 -5.82
N THR A 77 8.08 -4.68 -6.37
CA THR A 77 6.83 -4.38 -7.07
C THR A 77 5.81 -3.70 -6.15
N VAL A 78 5.64 -4.19 -4.92
CA VAL A 78 4.81 -3.54 -3.90
C VAL A 78 5.31 -2.12 -3.59
N SER A 79 6.63 -1.92 -3.37
CA SER A 79 7.20 -0.57 -3.17
C SER A 79 6.92 0.37 -4.35
N LYS A 80 7.02 -0.10 -5.59
CA LYS A 80 6.68 0.70 -6.79
C LYS A 80 5.20 1.07 -6.83
N LYS A 81 4.31 0.16 -6.45
CA LYS A 81 2.86 0.42 -6.33
C LYS A 81 2.55 1.45 -5.23
N ILE A 82 3.23 1.38 -4.08
CA ILE A 82 3.13 2.38 -3.00
C ILE A 82 3.54 3.77 -3.50
N ALA A 83 4.71 3.89 -4.13
CA ALA A 83 5.24 5.15 -4.65
C ALA A 83 4.38 5.76 -5.77
N ALA A 84 3.66 4.93 -6.51
CA ALA A 84 2.70 5.35 -7.53
C ALA A 84 1.27 5.55 -7.00
N HIS A 85 1.08 5.59 -5.66
CA HIS A 85 -0.21 5.75 -4.97
C HIS A 85 -1.29 4.77 -5.45
N LYS A 86 -0.91 3.50 -5.73
CA LYS A 86 -1.82 2.48 -6.26
C LYS A 86 -2.68 1.77 -5.23
N TYR A 87 -2.45 2.03 -3.95
CA TYR A 87 -3.24 1.46 -2.86
C TYR A 87 -4.09 2.57 -2.24
N HIS A 88 -5.40 2.49 -2.46
CA HIS A 88 -6.39 3.38 -1.88
C HIS A 88 -7.02 2.79 -0.61
N SER A 89 -6.71 1.52 -0.31
CA SER A 89 -7.08 0.88 0.94
C SER A 89 -6.05 -0.16 1.37
N ARG A 90 -6.07 -0.49 2.66
CA ARG A 90 -5.26 -1.59 3.22
C ARG A 90 -5.59 -2.94 2.56
N HIS A 91 -6.83 -3.18 2.13
CA HIS A 91 -7.23 -4.45 1.52
C HIS A 91 -6.48 -4.70 0.20
N GLU A 92 -6.31 -3.66 -0.62
CA GLU A 92 -5.56 -3.76 -1.87
C GLU A 92 -4.07 -4.06 -1.64
N PHE A 93 -3.49 -3.44 -0.61
CA PHE A 93 -2.11 -3.74 -0.19
C PHE A 93 -1.98 -5.19 0.31
N LEU A 94 -2.89 -5.63 1.18
CA LEU A 94 -2.87 -6.99 1.73
C LEU A 94 -3.04 -8.05 0.65
N ALA A 95 -3.87 -7.81 -0.37
CA ALA A 95 -4.04 -8.75 -1.48
C ALA A 95 -2.71 -9.04 -2.21
N ASP A 96 -1.86 -8.03 -2.41
CA ASP A 96 -0.53 -8.25 -3.01
C ASP A 96 0.43 -8.96 -2.03
N ILE A 97 0.36 -8.65 -0.73
CA ILE A 97 1.19 -9.32 0.28
C ILE A 97 0.82 -10.81 0.38
N GLU A 98 -0.47 -11.12 0.35
CA GLU A 98 -0.98 -12.49 0.36
C GLU A 98 -0.58 -13.24 -0.92
N GLN A 99 -0.59 -12.56 -2.08
CA GLN A 99 -0.09 -13.13 -3.35
C GLN A 99 1.41 -13.47 -3.35
N ILE A 100 2.22 -12.93 -2.43
CA ILE A 100 3.63 -13.34 -2.25
C ILE A 100 3.70 -14.69 -1.52
N LEU A 101 2.70 -15.02 -0.70
CA LEU A 101 2.65 -16.23 0.13
C LEU A 101 1.92 -17.40 -0.55
N GLU A 102 0.93 -17.12 -1.41
CA GLU A 102 0.17 -18.10 -2.21
C GLU A 102 0.96 -18.70 -3.38
#